data_AF-A0A9E3X6N8-F1
#
_entry.id   AF-A0A9E3X6N8-F1
#
_cell.length_a   1.000
_cell.length_b   1.000
_cell.length_c   1.000
_cell.angle_alpha   90.00
_cell.angle_beta   90.00
_cell.angle_gamma   90.00
#
_symmetry.space_group_name_H-M   'P 1'
#
loop_
_entity.id
_entity.type
_entity.pdbx_description
1 polymer ?
#
loop_
_entity_poly.entity_id
_entity_poly.type
_entity_poly.pdbx_seq_one_letter_code
_entity_poly.pdbx_strand_id
1 'polypeptide(L)'
;MTNETSMHYWTLWVPGAATGIYFARGALDPTEQLLVHAAPPILNVEITEGKQTLLATANDLEATQESPICLLTRRGNSVTREDIWPTAKHHGLPVLLPGGEVGILDAWWNADDQKEWRWQVTFYNSIREG
;
A
#
# COMPACT_ATOMS: atom_id res chain seq x y z
N MET A 1 -5.79 -10.92 -24.00
CA MET A 1 -5.44 -11.89 -22.94
C MET A 1 -4.61 -11.15 -21.91
N THR A 2 -5.24 -10.61 -20.88
CA THR A 2 -4.52 -10.04 -19.72
C THR A 2 -4.03 -11.22 -18.90
N ASN A 3 -2.72 -11.41 -18.83
CA ASN A 3 -2.13 -12.43 -17.95
C ASN A 3 -2.39 -12.01 -16.50
N GLU A 4 -3.39 -12.61 -15.83
CA GLU A 4 -3.58 -12.45 -14.38
C GLU A 4 -2.32 -12.83 -13.59
N THR A 5 -1.44 -13.65 -14.19
CA THR A 5 -0.15 -14.10 -13.65
C THR A 5 0.84 -12.96 -13.39
N SER A 6 0.62 -11.75 -13.90
CA SER A 6 1.53 -10.62 -13.63
C SER A 6 1.02 -9.63 -12.59
N MET A 7 -0.16 -9.82 -11.99
CA MET A 7 -0.70 -8.84 -11.05
C MET A 7 -0.25 -9.14 -9.61
N HIS A 8 0.15 -8.11 -8.88
CA HIS A 8 0.39 -8.22 -7.44
C HIS A 8 -0.89 -7.90 -6.67
N TYR A 9 -1.14 -8.68 -5.63
CA TYR A 9 -2.12 -8.36 -4.60
C TYR A 9 -1.39 -8.04 -3.31
N TRP A 10 -1.62 -6.84 -2.78
CA TRP A 10 -1.10 -6.41 -1.49
C TRP A 10 -2.25 -6.43 -0.49
N THR A 11 -2.24 -7.39 0.43
CA THR A 11 -3.27 -7.56 1.44
C THR A 11 -2.73 -7.16 2.80
N LEU A 12 -3.45 -6.27 3.48
CA LEU A 12 -3.07 -5.65 4.74
C LEU A 12 -4.12 -5.97 5.80
N TRP A 13 -3.65 -6.35 7.00
CA TRP A 13 -4.50 -6.57 8.16
C TRP A 13 -3.90 -5.95 9.42
N VAL A 14 -4.78 -5.53 10.32
CA VAL A 14 -4.42 -5.14 11.68
C VAL A 14 -4.29 -6.42 12.51
N PRO A 15 -3.18 -6.61 13.25
CA PRO A 15 -3.08 -7.71 14.22
C PRO A 15 -4.24 -7.70 15.21
N GLY A 16 -4.82 -8.88 15.46
CA GLY A 16 -5.99 -9.06 16.31
C GLY A 16 -6.28 -10.55 16.52
N ALA A 17 -7.35 -10.90 17.23
CA ALA A 17 -7.65 -12.30 17.53
C ALA A 17 -7.87 -13.14 16.26
N ALA A 18 -7.55 -14.45 16.34
CA ALA A 18 -7.66 -15.52 15.34
C ALA A 18 -7.08 -15.28 13.93
N THR A 19 -7.42 -14.18 13.23
CA THR A 19 -7.01 -13.90 11.84
C THR A 19 -6.67 -12.43 11.56
N GLY A 20 -6.79 -11.53 12.54
CA GLY A 20 -6.62 -10.08 12.33
C GLY A 20 -7.83 -9.41 11.70
N ILE A 21 -7.87 -8.07 11.73
CA ILE A 21 -8.94 -7.28 11.11
C ILE A 21 -8.48 -6.84 9.73
N TYR A 22 -9.25 -7.18 8.70
CA TYR A 22 -8.96 -6.75 7.32
C TYR A 22 -8.94 -5.22 7.22
N PHE A 23 -7.88 -4.69 6.63
CA PHE A 23 -7.73 -3.24 6.40
C PHE A 23 -7.93 -2.89 4.92
N ALA A 24 -7.15 -3.51 4.03
CA ALA A 24 -7.22 -3.23 2.59
C ALA A 24 -6.61 -4.37 1.76
N ARG A 25 -7.04 -4.48 0.51
CA ARG A 25 -6.40 -5.33 -0.50
C ARG A 25 -6.36 -4.60 -1.83
N GLY A 26 -5.16 -4.22 -2.24
CA GLY A 26 -4.91 -3.61 -3.54
C GLY A 26 -4.56 -4.64 -4.59
N ALA A 27 -5.12 -4.51 -5.79
CA ALA A 27 -4.74 -5.24 -6.99
C ALA A 27 -4.07 -4.27 -7.96
N LEU A 28 -2.82 -4.51 -8.34
CA LEU A 28 -2.03 -3.59 -9.13
C LEU A 28 -0.93 -4.30 -9.92
N ASP A 29 -0.39 -3.62 -10.92
CA ASP A 29 0.81 -4.08 -11.62
C ASP A 29 1.99 -4.26 -10.63
N PRO A 30 2.98 -5.09 -10.97
CA PRO A 30 4.10 -5.37 -10.07
C PRO A 30 4.80 -4.11 -9.62
N THR A 31 4.92 -3.96 -8.30
CA THR A 31 5.68 -2.89 -7.67
C THR A 31 6.47 -3.45 -6.49
N GLU A 32 7.60 -2.81 -6.18
CA GLU A 32 8.36 -3.00 -4.96
C GLU A 32 7.96 -1.99 -3.87
N GLN A 33 7.30 -0.89 -4.24
CA GLN A 33 6.95 0.19 -3.33
C GLN A 33 5.46 0.51 -3.43
N LEU A 34 4.81 0.61 -2.26
CA LEU A 34 3.39 0.94 -2.14
C LEU A 34 3.20 1.95 -1.02
N LEU A 35 2.57 3.08 -1.34
CA LEU A 35 2.09 4.03 -0.34
C LEU A 35 0.76 3.53 0.21
N VAL A 36 0.52 3.71 1.50
CA VAL A 36 -0.70 3.28 2.19
C VAL A 36 -1.26 4.46 2.95
N HIS A 37 -2.49 4.85 2.63
CA HIS A 37 -3.16 5.94 3.31
C HIS A 37 -3.82 5.47 4.61
N ALA A 38 -3.65 6.27 5.67
CA ALA A 38 -4.24 6.02 6.99
C ALA A 38 -3.92 4.61 7.51
N ALA A 39 -2.66 4.19 7.35
CA ALA A 39 -2.19 2.91 7.82
C ALA A 39 -2.40 2.77 9.35
N PRO A 40 -2.97 1.66 9.83
CA PRO A 40 -3.11 1.37 11.25
C PRO A 40 -1.78 1.40 12.00
N PRO A 41 -1.78 1.55 13.35
CA PRO A 41 -0.55 1.61 14.16
C PRO A 41 0.35 0.37 14.02
N ILE A 42 -0.24 -0.80 13.76
CA ILE A 42 0.49 -2.04 13.49
C ILE A 42 -0.18 -2.72 12.29
N LEU A 43 0.64 -3.19 11.36
CA LEU A 43 0.21 -3.85 10.14
C LEU A 43 0.90 -5.20 9.95
N ASN A 44 0.15 -6.16 9.46
CA ASN A 44 0.70 -7.32 8.78
C ASN A 44 0.42 -7.17 7.29
N VAL A 45 1.34 -7.69 6.47
CA VAL A 45 1.32 -7.56 5.02
C VAL A 45 1.55 -8.93 4.39
N GLU A 46 0.76 -9.22 3.37
CA GLU A 46 1.00 -10.33 2.44
C GLU A 46 0.95 -9.81 1.02
N ILE A 47 1.92 -10.25 0.22
CA ILE A 47 1.99 -9.92 -1.20
C ILE A 47 1.91 -11.23 -1.98
N THR A 48 0.95 -11.35 -2.89
CA THR A 48 0.83 -12.50 -3.79
C THR A 48 0.90 -12.09 -5.25
N GLU A 49 1.44 -12.98 -6.09
CA GLU A 49 1.32 -12.91 -7.54
C GLU A 49 0.11 -13.75 -7.95
N GLY A 50 -0.80 -13.12 -8.72
CA GLY A 50 -2.12 -13.68 -8.92
C GLY A 50 -2.80 -13.99 -7.58
N LYS A 51 -3.72 -14.95 -7.58
CA LYS A 51 -4.49 -15.32 -6.38
C LYS A 51 -3.81 -16.34 -5.47
N GLN A 52 -2.62 -16.85 -5.82
CA GLN A 52 -2.10 -18.09 -5.21
C GLN A 52 -0.61 -18.07 -4.86
N THR A 53 0.24 -17.33 -5.57
CA THR A 53 1.69 -17.41 -5.36
C THR A 53 2.14 -16.40 -4.31
N LEU A 54 2.50 -16.86 -3.11
CA LEU A 54 3.05 -15.98 -2.07
C LEU A 54 4.42 -15.44 -2.50
N LEU A 55 4.57 -14.12 -2.48
CA LEU A 55 5.79 -13.43 -2.87
C LEU A 55 6.58 -12.92 -1.67
N ALA A 56 5.89 -12.36 -0.68
CA ALA A 56 6.49 -11.82 0.54
C ALA A 56 5.44 -11.69 1.64
N THR A 57 5.90 -11.70 2.90
CA THR A 57 5.07 -11.40 4.06
C THR A 57 5.87 -10.61 5.09
N ALA A 58 5.18 -9.82 5.89
CA ALA A 58 5.70 -9.22 7.11
C ALA A 58 4.61 -9.17 8.16
N ASN A 59 4.99 -9.34 9.42
CA ASN A 59 4.07 -9.27 10.55
C ASN A 59 4.55 -8.18 11.52
N ASP A 60 3.60 -7.63 12.25
CA ASP A 60 3.78 -6.68 13.33
C ASP A 60 4.62 -5.45 12.91
N LEU A 61 4.38 -4.93 11.70
CA LEU A 61 4.98 -3.69 11.21
C LEU A 61 4.39 -2.49 11.95
N GLU A 62 5.07 -2.10 13.02
CA GLU A 62 4.76 -0.93 13.83
C GLU A 62 4.95 0.38 13.06
N ALA A 63 4.13 1.38 13.41
CA ALA A 63 4.26 2.73 12.89
C ALA A 63 5.59 3.37 13.34
N THR A 64 6.31 3.98 12.40
CA THR A 64 7.62 4.59 12.67
C THR A 64 7.53 6.08 13.01
N GLN A 65 6.41 6.74 12.66
CA GLN A 65 6.08 8.12 13.03
C GLN A 65 4.58 8.38 12.82
N GLU A 66 4.10 9.49 13.38
CA GLU A 66 2.75 9.99 13.10
C GLU A 66 2.73 10.69 11.73
N SER A 67 2.06 10.09 10.74
CA SER A 67 1.88 10.68 9.41
C SER A 67 0.67 10.04 8.69
N PRO A 68 0.09 10.71 7.67
CA PRO A 68 -1.06 10.18 6.95
C PRO A 68 -0.72 9.04 5.97
N ILE A 69 0.57 8.79 5.70
CA ILE A 69 1.04 7.86 4.67
C ILE A 69 2.14 6.95 5.22
N CYS A 70 2.01 5.66 4.99
CA CYS A 70 3.07 4.67 5.18
C CYS A 70 3.62 4.24 3.82
N LEU A 71 4.94 4.11 3.70
CA LEU A 71 5.62 3.47 2.59
C LEU A 71 5.96 2.03 2.97
N LEU A 72 5.35 1.07 2.26
CA LEU A 72 5.75 -0.32 2.28
C LEU A 72 6.77 -0.57 1.16
N THR A 73 7.91 -1.16 1.50
CA THR A 73 8.93 -1.56 0.53
C THR A 73 9.18 -3.06 0.61
N ARG A 74 9.00 -3.76 -0.51
CA ARG A 74 9.33 -5.17 -0.66
C ARG A 74 10.76 -5.30 -1.16
N ARG A 75 11.55 -6.18 -0.52
CA ARG A 75 12.85 -6.64 -1.02
C ARG A 75 12.91 -8.16 -0.96
N GLY A 76 12.84 -8.81 -2.12
CA GLY A 76 12.75 -10.27 -2.18
C GLY A 76 11.45 -10.77 -1.53
N ASN A 77 11.59 -11.55 -0.45
CA ASN A 77 10.48 -12.10 0.34
C ASN A 77 10.17 -11.29 1.62
N SER A 78 10.85 -10.17 1.84
CA SER A 78 10.67 -9.30 3.01
C SER A 78 9.93 -8.02 2.66
N VAL A 79 9.21 -7.45 3.63
CA VAL A 79 8.55 -6.14 3.53
C VAL A 79 8.93 -5.28 4.74
N THR A 80 9.26 -4.01 4.50
CA THR A 80 9.51 -3.02 5.54
C THR A 80 8.48 -1.90 5.48
N ARG A 81 8.26 -1.25 6.62
CA ARG A 81 7.41 -0.07 6.79
C ARG A 81 8.24 1.16 7.15
N GLU A 82 7.89 2.28 6.54
CA GLU A 82 8.35 3.61 6.94
C GLU A 82 7.16 4.58 6.81
N ASP A 83 6.69 5.15 7.91
CA ASP A 83 5.71 6.23 7.90
C ASP A 83 6.41 7.51 7.44
N ILE A 84 5.83 8.22 6.46
CA ILE A 84 6.49 9.32 5.77
C ILE A 84 5.52 10.47 5.47
N TRP A 85 6.09 11.65 5.28
CA TRP A 85 5.46 12.75 4.56
C TRP A 85 5.94 12.70 3.11
N PRO A 86 5.06 12.41 2.13
CA PRO A 86 5.52 12.28 0.76
C PRO A 86 6.24 13.53 0.23
N THR A 87 7.14 13.30 -0.72
CA THR A 87 7.86 14.35 -1.44
C THR A 87 7.73 14.07 -2.92
N ALA A 88 8.28 14.94 -3.76
CA ALA A 88 8.32 14.73 -5.21
C ALA A 88 8.97 13.39 -5.62
N LYS A 89 9.81 12.78 -4.77
CA LYS A 89 10.42 11.46 -5.02
C LYS A 89 9.40 10.31 -5.04
N HIS A 90 8.23 10.51 -4.44
CA HIS A 90 7.19 9.49 -4.31
C HIS A 90 6.08 9.66 -5.37
N HIS A 91 6.13 10.70 -6.19
CA HIS A 91 5.18 10.86 -7.28
C HIS A 91 5.31 9.70 -8.27
N GLY A 92 4.19 9.23 -8.79
CA GLY A 92 4.12 8.04 -9.64
C GLY A 92 4.07 6.71 -8.89
N LEU A 93 4.28 6.71 -7.56
CA LEU A 93 4.09 5.50 -6.77
C LEU A 93 2.59 5.19 -6.59
N PRO A 94 2.21 3.90 -6.56
CA PRO A 94 0.85 3.52 -6.24
C PRO A 94 0.52 3.83 -4.78
N VAL A 95 -0.73 4.24 -4.54
CA VAL A 95 -1.31 4.51 -3.23
C VAL A 95 -2.49 3.59 -3.00
N LEU A 96 -2.39 2.73 -1.99
CA LEU A 96 -3.49 1.91 -1.48
C LEU A 96 -4.31 2.72 -0.48
N LEU A 97 -5.59 2.91 -0.79
CA LEU A 97 -6.56 3.48 0.13
C LEU A 97 -7.20 2.39 1.02
N PRO A 98 -7.70 2.78 2.22
CA PRO A 98 -8.54 1.89 3.01
C PRO A 98 -9.67 1.29 2.16
N GLY A 99 -9.93 -0.01 2.32
CA GLY A 99 -10.92 -0.74 1.52
C GLY A 99 -10.35 -1.42 0.28
N GLY A 100 -9.28 -0.91 -0.35
CA GLY A 100 -8.56 -1.62 -1.41
C GLY A 100 -8.37 -0.89 -2.75
N GLU A 101 -8.92 0.31 -2.92
CA GLU A 101 -8.68 1.09 -4.14
C GLU A 101 -7.21 1.49 -4.25
N VAL A 102 -6.65 1.38 -5.46
CA VAL A 102 -5.27 1.78 -5.75
C VAL A 102 -5.29 2.89 -6.79
N GLY A 103 -4.68 4.02 -6.46
CA GLY A 103 -4.43 5.11 -7.40
C GLY A 103 -2.95 5.42 -7.50
N ILE A 104 -2.59 6.42 -8.32
CA ILE A 104 -1.21 6.90 -8.47
C ILE A 104 -1.07 8.26 -7.82
N LEU A 105 -0.04 8.45 -7.00
CA LEU A 105 0.24 9.76 -6.38
C LEU A 105 0.76 10.75 -7.44
N ASP A 106 -0.04 11.76 -7.77
CA ASP A 106 0.34 12.80 -8.73
C ASP A 106 1.01 14.00 -8.06
N ALA A 107 0.47 14.40 -6.90
CA ALA A 107 0.94 15.56 -6.18
C ALA A 107 0.76 15.40 -4.67
N TRP A 108 1.70 15.96 -3.92
CA TRP A 108 1.63 16.10 -2.48
C TRP A 108 2.10 17.48 -2.03
N TRP A 109 1.43 18.02 -1.03
CA TRP A 109 1.83 19.20 -0.27
C TRP A 109 1.41 19.03 1.19
N ASN A 110 2.23 19.50 2.11
CA ASN A 110 1.87 19.67 3.51
C ASN A 110 2.51 20.93 4.09
N ALA A 111 1.90 21.47 5.14
CA ALA A 111 2.49 22.55 5.92
C ALA A 111 3.77 22.08 6.64
N ASP A 112 4.67 23.03 6.95
CA ASP A 112 5.93 22.74 7.65
C ASP A 112 5.70 22.13 9.03
N ASP A 113 4.60 22.48 9.68
CA ASP A 113 4.18 21.94 10.98
C ASP A 113 3.45 20.60 10.89
N GLN A 114 3.25 20.08 9.67
CA GLN A 114 2.66 18.77 9.40
C GLN A 114 1.21 18.61 9.91
N LYS A 115 0.47 19.73 10.10
CA LYS A 115 -0.93 19.70 10.55
C LYS A 115 -1.96 19.82 9.44
N GLU A 116 -1.51 20.14 8.23
CA GLU A 116 -2.35 20.26 7.05
C GLU A 116 -1.66 19.63 5.85
N TRP A 117 -2.42 18.91 5.03
CA TRP A 117 -1.93 18.35 3.78
C TRP A 117 -3.00 18.38 2.69
N ARG A 118 -2.52 18.44 1.46
CA ARG A 118 -3.31 18.34 0.24
C ARG A 118 -2.56 17.45 -0.73
N TRP A 119 -3.31 16.61 -1.41
CA TRP A 119 -2.73 15.60 -2.27
C TRP A 119 -3.71 15.28 -3.40
N GLN A 120 -3.16 14.75 -4.48
CA GLN A 120 -3.91 14.36 -5.66
C GLN A 120 -3.51 12.95 -6.04
N VAL A 121 -4.54 12.13 -6.27
CA VAL A 121 -4.39 10.75 -6.68
C VAL A 121 -5.27 10.52 -7.90
N THR A 122 -4.69 9.97 -8.95
CA THR A 122 -5.43 9.54 -10.14
C THR A 122 -5.80 8.07 -10.02
N PHE A 123 -7.07 7.77 -10.25
CA PHE A 123 -7.58 6.41 -10.38
C PHE A 123 -7.87 6.13 -11.85
N TYR A 124 -7.24 5.09 -12.38
CA TYR A 124 -7.48 4.59 -13.73
C TYR A 124 -7.77 3.09 -13.65
N ASN A 125 -9.05 2.75 -13.70
CA ASN A 125 -9.54 1.40 -13.51
C ASN A 125 -10.24 0.90 -14.77
N SER A 126 -10.10 -0.39 -15.03
CA SER A 126 -10.81 -1.10 -16.10
C SER A 126 -11.47 -2.33 -15.51
N ILE A 127 -12.72 -2.61 -15.88
CA ILE A 127 -13.32 -3.93 -15.61
C ILE A 127 -12.55 -4.94 -16.46
N ARG A 128 -11.81 -5.83 -15.81
CA ARG A 128 -11.13 -6.94 -16.47
C ARG A 128 -12.04 -8.17 -16.35
N GLU A 129 -12.43 -8.78 -17.48
CA GLU A 129 -13.15 -10.05 -17.46
C GLU A 129 -12.24 -11.13 -16.84
N GLY A 130 -12.79 -11.87 -15.88
CA GLY A 130 -12.10 -12.94 -15.16
C GLY A 130 -12.15 -14.30 -15.85
#